data_AF-A0A822DBS4-F1
#
_entry.id   AF-A0A822DBS4-F1
#
_cell.length_a   1.000
_cell.length_b   1.000
_cell.length_c   1.000
_cell.angle_alpha   90.00
_cell.angle_beta   90.00
_cell.angle_gamma   90.00
#
_symmetry.space_group_name_H-M   'P 1'
#
loop_
_entity.id
_entity.type
_entity.pdbx_description
1 polymer ?
#
loop_
_entity_poly.entity_id
_entity_poly.type
_entity_poly.pdbx_seq_one_letter_code
_entity_poly.pdbx_strand_id
1 'polypeptide(L)'
;FRGFGGPQGLFGCETIIDHVATHLKVDPLIIRRLNIKRGITILPTKFGIGFAAKCFNQAGALVHIYKDGSVLLSHGGTEMGQGLHTKMISIAAEVLGCDVNRICISETATDKVPNTSPTAGSVSSDLNGMAIQIACVQIRERLDKILAENDGNLSWEDLIKKAYFSRIDLCAHGFYATPEPIGADFPNNRANILFLV
;
A
#
# COMPACT_ATOMS: atom_id res chain seq x y z
N PHE A 1 7.13 -8.69 15.71
CA PHE A 1 8.45 -8.05 15.45
C PHE A 1 8.62 -7.78 13.96
N ARG A 2 9.24 -6.64 13.61
CA ARG A 2 9.55 -6.28 12.22
C ARG A 2 10.45 -7.35 11.60
N GLY A 3 10.02 -7.91 10.46
CA GLY A 3 10.74 -8.97 9.74
C GLY A 3 10.11 -10.37 9.82
N PHE A 4 9.18 -10.62 10.75
CA PHE A 4 8.33 -11.84 10.81
C PHE A 4 9.09 -13.17 10.59
N GLY A 5 10.16 -13.42 11.33
CA GLY A 5 10.95 -14.66 11.20
C GLY A 5 12.03 -14.62 10.12
N GLY A 6 11.93 -13.70 9.16
CA GLY A 6 12.91 -13.49 8.10
C GLY A 6 14.32 -13.21 8.63
N PRO A 7 14.53 -12.24 9.55
CA PRO A 7 15.85 -11.98 10.13
C PRO A 7 16.47 -13.20 10.82
N GLN A 8 15.66 -14.01 11.53
CA GLN A 8 16.13 -15.22 12.20
C GLN A 8 16.58 -16.28 11.18
N GLY A 9 15.80 -16.48 10.12
CA GLY A 9 16.15 -17.41 9.04
C GLY A 9 17.41 -16.97 8.28
N LEU A 10 17.49 -15.68 7.93
CA LEU A 10 18.67 -15.10 7.27
C LEU A 10 19.92 -15.24 8.14
N PHE A 11 19.83 -14.96 9.45
CA PHE A 11 20.94 -15.16 10.36
C PHE A 11 21.42 -16.62 10.41
N GLY A 12 20.49 -17.57 10.42
CA GLY A 12 20.82 -19.01 10.33
C GLY A 12 21.56 -19.36 9.05
N CYS A 13 21.07 -18.87 7.89
CA CYS A 13 21.73 -19.07 6.60
C CYS A 13 23.14 -18.48 6.56
N GLU A 14 23.32 -17.25 7.06
CA GLU A 14 24.63 -16.59 7.10
C GLU A 14 25.62 -17.32 8.01
N THR A 15 25.14 -17.83 9.15
CA THR A 15 25.97 -18.64 10.07
C THR A 15 26.47 -19.92 9.40
N ILE A 16 25.63 -20.58 8.60
CA ILE A 16 26.02 -21.76 7.82
C ILE A 16 27.10 -21.41 6.80
N ILE A 17 26.97 -20.28 6.10
CA ILE A 17 27.98 -19.81 5.14
C ILE A 17 29.32 -19.59 5.85
N ASP A 18 29.32 -18.97 7.02
CA ASP A 18 30.54 -18.74 7.80
C ASP A 18 31.18 -20.05 8.31
N HIS A 19 30.37 -21.03 8.72
CA HIS A 19 30.86 -22.37 9.09
C HIS A 19 31.51 -23.10 7.90
N VAL A 20 30.88 -23.05 6.72
CA VAL A 20 31.42 -23.65 5.49
C VAL A 20 32.75 -23.00 5.12
N ALA A 21 32.83 -21.67 5.17
CA ALA A 21 34.05 -20.93 4.88
C ALA A 21 35.18 -21.26 5.86
N THR A 22 34.85 -21.35 7.16
CA THR A 22 35.80 -21.75 8.22
C THR A 22 36.34 -23.16 7.98
N HIS A 23 35.47 -24.10 7.65
CA HIS A 23 35.87 -25.49 7.35
C HIS A 23 36.80 -25.57 6.13
N LEU A 24 36.49 -24.82 5.08
CA LEU A 24 37.26 -24.77 3.85
C LEU A 24 38.52 -23.87 3.95
N LYS A 25 38.71 -23.16 5.08
CA LYS A 25 39.80 -22.19 5.32
C LYS A 25 39.89 -21.13 4.22
N VAL A 26 38.74 -20.69 3.72
CA VAL A 26 38.62 -19.60 2.75
C VAL A 26 37.90 -18.44 3.40
N ASP A 27 38.12 -17.23 2.88
CA ASP A 27 37.34 -16.06 3.30
C ASP A 27 35.84 -16.33 3.06
N PRO A 28 34.95 -16.14 4.05
CA PRO A 28 33.50 -16.23 3.86
C PRO A 28 32.96 -15.43 2.68
N LEU A 29 33.62 -14.33 2.33
CA LEU A 29 33.32 -13.53 1.16
C LEU A 29 33.49 -14.32 -0.15
N ILE A 30 34.41 -15.29 -0.22
CA ILE A 30 34.56 -16.19 -1.37
C ILE A 30 33.31 -17.04 -1.53
N ILE A 31 32.83 -17.68 -0.45
CA ILE A 31 31.62 -18.51 -0.48
C ILE A 31 30.39 -17.67 -0.83
N ARG A 32 30.24 -16.48 -0.23
CA ARG A 32 29.16 -15.54 -0.58
C ARG A 32 29.20 -15.13 -2.04
N ARG A 33 30.38 -14.76 -2.57
CA ARG A 33 30.56 -14.35 -3.98
C ARG A 33 30.41 -15.48 -4.99
N LEU A 34 30.73 -16.71 -4.62
CA LEU A 34 30.47 -17.88 -5.47
C LEU A 34 28.96 -18.10 -5.62
N ASN A 35 28.19 -17.73 -4.60
CA ASN A 35 26.74 -17.87 -4.58
C ASN A 35 25.96 -16.58 -4.96
N ILE A 36 26.63 -15.43 -5.08
CA ILE A 36 26.03 -14.09 -5.34
C ILE A 36 27.00 -13.20 -6.15
N LYS A 37 26.52 -12.45 -7.17
CA LYS A 37 27.39 -11.58 -8.00
C LYS A 37 27.91 -10.32 -7.22
N ARG A 38 29.10 -9.81 -7.62
CA ARG A 38 30.25 -9.20 -6.85
C ARG A 38 30.06 -7.87 -6.04
N GLY A 39 30.77 -7.77 -4.89
CA GLY A 39 31.56 -6.59 -4.37
C GLY A 39 31.23 -6.02 -2.96
N ILE A 40 32.24 -5.73 -2.08
CA ILE A 40 32.16 -5.23 -0.65
C ILE A 40 31.22 -6.06 0.27
N THR A 41 31.33 -6.03 1.62
CA THR A 41 30.39 -6.80 2.47
C THR A 41 28.99 -6.23 2.29
N ILE A 42 28.23 -6.90 1.45
CA ILE A 42 26.83 -6.69 1.14
C ILE A 42 26.17 -7.98 1.61
N LEU A 43 25.23 -7.86 2.56
CA LEU A 43 24.28 -8.93 2.87
C LEU A 43 23.07 -8.68 1.97
N PRO A 44 22.97 -9.31 0.80
CA PRO A 44 21.80 -9.15 -0.04
C PRO A 44 20.60 -9.73 0.70
N THR A 45 19.52 -8.96 0.78
CA THR A 45 18.26 -9.41 1.34
C THR A 45 17.21 -9.39 0.26
N LYS A 46 16.58 -10.53 0.04
CA LYS A 46 15.35 -10.62 -0.76
C LYS A 46 14.21 -10.80 0.23
N PHE A 47 13.43 -9.74 0.45
CA PHE A 47 12.34 -9.77 1.41
C PHE A 47 11.01 -9.89 0.67
N GLY A 48 10.28 -10.97 0.95
CA GLY A 48 8.92 -11.17 0.45
C GLY A 48 7.96 -10.19 1.11
N ILE A 49 7.11 -9.55 0.31
CA ILE A 49 6.17 -8.52 0.72
C ILE A 49 4.75 -9.06 0.52
N GLY A 50 3.91 -8.89 1.52
CA GLY A 50 2.52 -9.35 1.54
C GLY A 50 2.26 -10.53 2.45
N PHE A 51 1.04 -11.06 2.36
CA PHE A 51 0.59 -12.17 3.18
C PHE A 51 0.56 -13.47 2.39
N ALA A 52 1.02 -14.55 3.00
CA ALA A 52 0.87 -15.89 2.43
C ALA A 52 -0.61 -16.32 2.34
N ALA A 53 -1.45 -15.87 3.28
CA ALA A 53 -2.89 -16.10 3.24
C ALA A 53 -3.56 -15.07 2.30
N LYS A 54 -4.20 -15.56 1.25
CA LYS A 54 -4.87 -14.75 0.21
C LYS A 54 -5.83 -13.72 0.81
N CYS A 55 -6.62 -14.11 1.81
CA CYS A 55 -7.64 -13.26 2.41
C CYS A 55 -7.09 -12.00 3.10
N PHE A 56 -5.80 -11.93 3.42
CA PHE A 56 -5.23 -10.71 4.02
C PHE A 56 -4.76 -9.68 2.99
N ASN A 57 -4.63 -10.07 1.71
CA ASN A 57 -4.19 -9.17 0.64
C ASN A 57 -5.36 -8.38 0.04
N GLN A 58 -6.12 -7.72 0.92
CA GLN A 58 -7.25 -6.85 0.57
C GLN A 58 -7.31 -5.63 1.49
N ALA A 59 -7.89 -4.53 0.99
CA ALA A 59 -8.14 -3.33 1.79
C ALA A 59 -9.37 -2.57 1.27
N GLY A 60 -10.03 -1.87 2.19
CA GLY A 60 -11.12 -0.95 1.92
C GLY A 60 -10.77 0.50 2.30
N ALA A 61 -11.44 1.44 1.65
CA ALA A 61 -11.35 2.86 1.94
C ALA A 61 -12.70 3.54 1.71
N LEU A 62 -12.96 4.62 2.44
CA LEU A 62 -14.14 5.45 2.35
C LEU A 62 -13.72 6.91 2.23
N VAL A 63 -14.28 7.61 1.23
CA VAL A 63 -13.94 9.00 0.92
C VAL A 63 -15.21 9.83 0.86
N HIS A 64 -15.18 10.97 1.53
CA HIS A 64 -16.25 11.97 1.53
C HIS A 64 -15.69 13.32 1.10
N ILE A 65 -16.37 14.00 0.17
CA ILE A 65 -16.14 15.43 -0.10
C ILE A 65 -17.31 16.23 0.44
N TYR A 66 -17.03 17.16 1.35
CA TYR A 66 -18.02 18.05 1.94
C TYR A 66 -18.32 19.25 1.04
N LYS A 67 -19.40 19.97 1.34
CA LYS A 67 -19.89 21.11 0.54
C LYS A 67 -18.91 22.28 0.45
N ASP A 68 -18.02 22.41 1.42
CA ASP A 68 -16.94 23.41 1.44
C ASP A 68 -15.71 22.98 0.62
N GLY A 69 -15.72 21.77 0.07
CA GLY A 69 -14.62 21.19 -0.70
C GLY A 69 -13.55 20.52 0.17
N SER A 70 -13.74 20.42 1.48
CA SER A 70 -12.87 19.60 2.33
C SER A 70 -13.13 18.11 2.09
N VAL A 71 -12.08 17.30 2.18
CA VAL A 71 -12.11 15.86 1.90
C VAL A 71 -11.77 15.10 3.18
N LEU A 72 -12.65 14.19 3.59
CA LEU A 72 -12.40 13.26 4.69
C LEU A 72 -12.16 11.87 4.12
N LEU A 73 -11.01 11.31 4.50
CA LEU A 73 -10.58 9.97 4.14
C LEU A 73 -10.60 9.06 5.35
N SER A 74 -11.04 7.82 5.15
CA SER A 74 -10.92 6.73 6.10
C SER A 74 -10.46 5.47 5.38
N HIS A 75 -9.53 4.72 5.95
CA HIS A 75 -9.05 3.45 5.39
C HIS A 75 -8.72 2.48 6.53
N GLY A 76 -8.60 1.19 6.20
CA GLY A 76 -8.41 0.13 7.21
C GLY A 76 -7.02 0.02 7.83
N GLY A 77 -6.09 0.88 7.43
CA GLY A 77 -4.70 0.84 7.87
C GLY A 77 -4.45 1.79 9.03
N THR A 78 -3.61 1.38 9.97
CA THR A 78 -3.33 2.08 11.23
C THR A 78 -1.97 2.80 11.16
N GLU A 79 -1.94 4.06 11.57
CA GLU A 79 -0.68 4.79 11.75
C GLU A 79 0.06 4.33 13.01
N MET A 80 1.35 4.04 12.84
CA MET A 80 2.27 3.62 13.91
C MET A 80 3.67 4.25 13.75
N GLY A 81 3.76 5.38 13.03
CA GLY A 81 4.99 6.15 12.79
C GLY A 81 5.63 5.89 11.42
N GLN A 82 5.02 5.05 10.58
CA GLN A 82 5.49 4.75 9.22
C GLN A 82 5.05 5.78 8.17
N GLY A 83 4.20 6.74 8.56
CA GLY A 83 3.67 7.78 7.66
C GLY A 83 2.68 7.21 6.66
N LEU A 84 1.85 6.25 7.08
CA LEU A 84 0.82 5.66 6.24
C LEU A 84 -0.22 6.71 5.86
N HIS A 85 -0.75 7.47 6.83
CA HIS A 85 -1.76 8.50 6.55
C HIS A 85 -1.23 9.61 5.64
N THR A 86 0.02 10.03 5.82
CA THR A 86 0.68 11.00 4.94
C THR A 86 0.69 10.53 3.49
N LYS A 87 1.06 9.27 3.25
CA LYS A 87 1.06 8.69 1.89
C LYS A 87 -0.35 8.64 1.30
N MET A 88 -1.34 8.26 2.11
CA MET A 88 -2.74 8.18 1.67
C MET A 88 -3.28 9.55 1.23
N ILE A 89 -2.98 10.60 1.99
CA ILE A 89 -3.32 12.00 1.65
C ILE A 89 -2.69 12.39 0.31
N SER A 90 -1.40 12.09 0.10
CA SER A 90 -0.72 12.39 -1.17
C SER A 90 -1.37 11.68 -2.36
N ILE A 91 -1.74 10.41 -2.21
CA ILE A 91 -2.43 9.65 -3.27
C ILE A 91 -3.78 10.28 -3.60
N ALA A 92 -4.58 10.63 -2.58
CA ALA A 92 -5.88 11.24 -2.80
C ALA A 92 -5.79 12.62 -3.46
N ALA A 93 -4.82 13.45 -3.04
CA ALA A 93 -4.59 14.77 -3.61
C ALA A 93 -4.22 14.70 -5.10
N GLU A 94 -3.34 13.77 -5.45
CA GLU A 94 -2.94 13.52 -6.85
C GLU A 94 -4.13 13.10 -7.71
N VAL A 95 -4.93 12.14 -7.22
CA VAL A 95 -6.07 11.59 -8.00
C VAL A 95 -7.22 12.59 -8.13
N LEU A 96 -7.52 13.34 -7.07
CA LEU A 96 -8.59 14.34 -7.08
C LEU A 96 -8.16 15.63 -7.79
N GLY A 97 -6.86 15.91 -7.87
CA GLY A 97 -6.32 17.16 -8.40
C GLY A 97 -6.57 18.36 -7.48
N CYS A 98 -6.51 18.15 -6.16
CA CYS A 98 -6.74 19.19 -5.15
C CYS A 98 -5.55 19.33 -4.18
N ASP A 99 -5.51 20.44 -3.46
CA ASP A 99 -4.43 20.71 -2.51
C ASP A 99 -4.48 19.78 -1.30
N VAL A 100 -3.32 19.29 -0.85
CA VAL A 100 -3.18 18.35 0.26
C VAL A 100 -3.78 18.87 1.57
N ASN A 101 -3.79 20.20 1.79
CA ASN A 101 -4.32 20.79 3.03
C ASN A 101 -5.85 20.71 3.13
N ARG A 102 -6.54 20.38 2.03
CA ARG A 102 -7.99 20.16 2.01
C ARG A 102 -8.38 18.76 2.45
N ILE A 103 -7.40 17.86 2.53
CA ILE A 103 -7.62 16.45 2.79
C ILE A 103 -7.20 16.14 4.22
N CYS A 104 -8.13 15.52 4.97
CA CYS A 104 -7.90 15.11 6.34
C CYS A 104 -8.21 13.62 6.50
N ILE A 105 -7.41 12.92 7.31
CA ILE A 105 -7.73 11.60 7.83
C ILE A 105 -8.02 11.76 9.31
N SER A 106 -9.22 11.33 9.74
CA SER A 106 -9.59 11.41 11.15
C SER A 106 -8.96 10.27 11.96
N GLU A 107 -9.30 9.03 11.63
CA GLU A 107 -8.87 7.83 12.36
C GLU A 107 -9.22 6.57 11.56
N THR A 108 -8.64 5.44 11.98
CA THR A 108 -9.07 4.11 11.55
C THR A 108 -10.21 3.63 12.44
N ALA A 109 -11.42 3.47 11.89
CA ALA A 109 -12.58 3.01 12.66
C ALA A 109 -13.41 1.97 11.89
N THR A 110 -13.89 0.94 12.61
CA THR A 110 -14.57 -0.24 12.05
C THR A 110 -16.00 0.04 11.60
N ASP A 111 -16.61 1.12 12.08
CA ASP A 111 -17.89 1.64 11.61
C ASP A 111 -17.78 2.30 10.23
N LYS A 112 -16.59 2.85 9.89
CA LYS A 112 -16.30 3.46 8.59
C LYS A 112 -15.82 2.43 7.57
N VAL A 113 -14.86 1.58 7.95
CA VAL A 113 -14.29 0.54 7.08
C VAL A 113 -14.29 -0.80 7.81
N PRO A 114 -15.18 -1.74 7.45
CA PRO A 114 -15.28 -3.03 8.12
C PRO A 114 -14.27 -4.06 7.58
N ASN A 115 -14.09 -5.15 8.32
CA ASN A 115 -13.36 -6.36 7.89
C ASN A 115 -11.92 -6.12 7.38
N THR A 116 -11.22 -5.19 8.01
CA THR A 116 -9.88 -4.76 7.59
C THR A 116 -8.80 -5.76 8.00
N SER A 117 -7.87 -6.05 7.10
CA SER A 117 -6.64 -6.79 7.43
C SER A 117 -5.75 -6.01 8.41
N PRO A 118 -4.91 -6.69 9.20
CA PRO A 118 -3.97 -6.00 10.08
C PRO A 118 -2.95 -5.19 9.29
N THR A 119 -2.50 -4.06 9.87
CA THR A 119 -1.39 -3.26 9.33
C THR A 119 -0.07 -4.01 9.53
N ALA A 120 0.25 -4.92 8.60
CA ALA A 120 1.42 -5.80 8.63
C ALA A 120 1.84 -6.20 7.21
N GLY A 121 2.83 -7.09 7.10
CA GLY A 121 3.28 -7.67 5.83
C GLY A 121 4.01 -6.69 4.90
N SER A 122 4.30 -5.47 5.37
CA SER A 122 4.92 -4.40 4.58
C SER A 122 4.12 -3.98 3.33
N VAL A 123 2.80 -4.23 3.31
CA VAL A 123 1.89 -3.95 2.18
C VAL A 123 0.82 -2.91 2.47
N SER A 124 0.84 -2.29 3.66
CA SER A 124 -0.26 -1.43 4.07
C SER A 124 -0.42 -0.19 3.19
N SER A 125 0.67 0.41 2.71
CA SER A 125 0.62 1.54 1.77
C SER A 125 0.07 1.11 0.41
N ASP A 126 0.50 -0.04 -0.08
CA ASP A 126 0.10 -0.59 -1.38
C ASP A 126 -1.41 -0.89 -1.39
N LEU A 127 -1.89 -1.67 -0.42
CA LEU A 127 -3.28 -2.10 -0.34
C LEU A 127 -4.23 -0.92 -0.09
N ASN A 128 -3.97 -0.13 0.96
CA ASN A 128 -4.84 0.99 1.30
C ASN A 128 -4.73 2.13 0.28
N GLY A 129 -3.54 2.34 -0.30
CA GLY A 129 -3.32 3.34 -1.34
C GLY A 129 -4.14 3.04 -2.59
N MET A 130 -4.14 1.79 -3.05
CA MET A 130 -5.01 1.36 -4.16
C MET A 130 -6.49 1.49 -3.82
N ALA A 131 -6.91 1.12 -2.61
CA ALA A 131 -8.30 1.29 -2.19
C ALA A 131 -8.73 2.78 -2.21
N ILE A 132 -7.89 3.69 -1.72
CA ILE A 132 -8.15 5.14 -1.77
C ILE A 132 -8.15 5.64 -3.21
N GLN A 133 -7.20 5.22 -4.03
CA GLN A 133 -7.16 5.59 -5.45
C GLN A 133 -8.46 5.19 -6.15
N ILE A 134 -8.96 3.97 -5.93
CA ILE A 134 -10.21 3.48 -6.53
C ILE A 134 -11.41 4.33 -6.07
N ALA A 135 -11.48 4.71 -4.79
CA ALA A 135 -12.54 5.59 -4.30
C ALA A 135 -12.44 7.00 -4.92
N CYS A 136 -11.24 7.57 -4.99
CA CYS A 136 -11.01 8.90 -5.54
C CYS A 136 -11.27 8.95 -7.04
N VAL A 137 -10.90 7.92 -7.80
CA VAL A 137 -11.20 7.80 -9.23
C VAL A 137 -12.71 7.80 -9.46
N GLN A 138 -13.48 7.04 -8.69
CA GLN A 138 -14.95 7.04 -8.82
C GLN A 138 -15.55 8.43 -8.60
N ILE A 139 -15.05 9.19 -7.63
CA ILE A 139 -15.51 10.57 -7.41
C ILE A 139 -15.04 11.47 -8.55
N ARG A 140 -13.79 11.34 -8.97
CA ARG A 140 -13.20 12.12 -10.07
C ARG A 140 -13.97 11.94 -11.37
N GLU A 141 -14.34 10.70 -11.74
CA GLU A 141 -15.17 10.41 -12.91
C GLU A 141 -16.54 11.11 -12.87
N ARG A 142 -17.12 11.31 -11.68
CA ARG A 142 -18.37 12.04 -11.50
C ARG A 142 -18.16 13.54 -11.67
N LEU A 143 -17.05 14.07 -11.16
CA LEU A 143 -16.68 15.48 -11.27
C LEU A 143 -16.25 15.86 -12.70
N ASP A 144 -15.56 14.97 -13.41
CA ASP A 144 -15.10 15.20 -14.77
C ASP A 144 -16.26 15.39 -15.75
N LYS A 145 -17.40 14.73 -15.51
CA LYS A 145 -18.63 14.98 -16.27
C LYS A 145 -19.11 16.42 -16.15
N ILE A 146 -19.02 16.99 -14.95
CA ILE A 146 -19.40 18.39 -14.71
C ILE A 146 -18.37 19.34 -15.33
N LEU A 147 -17.08 19.02 -15.24
CA LEU A 147 -16.03 19.82 -15.86
C LEU A 147 -16.16 19.86 -17.38
N ALA A 148 -16.49 18.72 -18.00
CA ALA A 148 -16.73 18.62 -19.44
C ALA A 148 -17.90 19.50 -19.91
N GLU A 149 -18.96 19.63 -19.10
CA GLU A 149 -20.08 20.52 -19.38
C GLU A 149 -19.75 22.02 -19.22
N ASN A 150 -18.58 22.38 -18.68
CA ASN A 150 -18.20 23.75 -18.33
C ASN A 150 -16.83 24.16 -18.87
N ASP A 151 -16.40 23.55 -19.98
CA ASP A 151 -15.12 23.82 -20.66
C ASP A 151 -13.90 23.76 -19.72
N GLY A 152 -13.99 22.98 -18.64
CA GLY A 152 -12.92 22.77 -17.66
C GLY A 152 -12.59 23.96 -16.76
N ASN A 153 -13.36 25.05 -16.80
CA ASN A 153 -12.98 26.30 -16.13
C ASN A 153 -13.77 26.56 -14.84
N LEU A 154 -13.61 25.68 -13.85
CA LEU A 154 -14.24 25.80 -12.53
C LEU A 154 -13.19 25.72 -11.42
N SER A 155 -13.33 26.59 -10.41
CA SER A 155 -12.63 26.42 -9.15
C SER A 155 -13.08 25.12 -8.46
N TRP A 156 -12.25 24.58 -7.56
CA TRP A 156 -12.61 23.38 -6.81
C TRP A 156 -13.91 23.57 -6.02
N GLU A 157 -14.07 24.71 -5.34
CA GLU A 157 -15.27 25.01 -4.55
C GLU A 157 -16.51 25.10 -5.42
N ASP A 158 -16.42 25.71 -6.59
CA ASP A 158 -17.56 25.86 -7.49
C ASP A 158 -17.93 24.55 -8.17
N LEU A 159 -16.93 23.71 -8.49
CA LEU A 159 -17.13 22.35 -8.97
C LEU A 159 -17.91 21.50 -7.96
N ILE A 160 -17.52 21.53 -6.68
CA ILE A 160 -18.20 20.77 -5.61
C ILE A 160 -19.60 21.31 -5.34
N LYS A 161 -19.80 22.63 -5.30
CA LYS A 161 -21.15 23.22 -5.17
C LYS A 161 -22.03 22.80 -6.34
N LYS A 162 -21.52 22.84 -7.56
CA LYS A 162 -22.26 22.42 -8.75
C LYS A 162 -22.61 20.93 -8.70
N ALA A 163 -21.67 20.08 -8.28
CA ALA A 163 -21.94 18.65 -8.06
C ALA A 163 -23.09 18.42 -7.07
N TYR A 164 -23.10 19.17 -5.96
CA TYR A 164 -24.18 19.10 -4.98
C TYR A 164 -25.54 19.53 -5.56
N PHE A 165 -25.60 20.66 -6.27
CA PHE A 165 -26.85 21.13 -6.90
C PHE A 165 -27.32 20.21 -8.03
N SER A 166 -26.40 19.56 -8.73
CA SER A 166 -26.69 18.54 -9.73
C SER A 166 -27.05 17.17 -9.13
N ARG A 167 -27.10 17.05 -7.79
CA ARG A 167 -27.42 15.82 -7.04
C ARG A 167 -26.47 14.66 -7.36
N ILE A 168 -25.20 14.98 -7.57
CA ILE A 168 -24.14 13.99 -7.76
C ILE A 168 -23.60 13.57 -6.40
N ASP A 169 -23.46 12.27 -6.21
CA ASP A 169 -22.90 11.72 -4.98
C ASP A 169 -21.38 11.99 -4.89
N LEU A 170 -20.97 12.60 -3.79
CA LEU A 170 -19.59 12.98 -3.45
C LEU A 170 -18.97 12.05 -2.39
N CYS A 171 -19.59 10.89 -2.19
CA CYS A 171 -19.09 9.79 -1.39
C CYS A 171 -18.69 8.61 -2.28
N ALA A 172 -17.60 7.92 -1.96
CA ALA A 172 -17.28 6.66 -2.60
C ALA A 172 -16.56 5.70 -1.65
N HIS A 173 -16.89 4.42 -1.80
CA HIS A 173 -16.13 3.33 -1.22
C HIS A 173 -15.18 2.75 -2.26
N GLY A 174 -13.94 2.52 -1.86
CA GLY A 174 -12.92 1.88 -2.68
C GLY A 174 -12.48 0.57 -2.06
N PHE A 175 -12.25 -0.42 -2.90
CA PHE A 175 -11.82 -1.74 -2.46
C PHE A 175 -10.75 -2.27 -3.40
N TYR A 176 -9.67 -2.78 -2.83
CA TYR A 176 -8.59 -3.40 -3.58
C TYR A 176 -8.32 -4.80 -3.05
N ALA A 177 -8.11 -5.73 -3.98
CA ALA A 177 -7.61 -7.06 -3.71
C ALA A 177 -6.43 -7.32 -4.65
N THR A 178 -5.31 -7.79 -4.10
CA THR A 178 -4.13 -8.09 -4.91
C THR A 178 -4.47 -9.17 -5.95
N PRO A 179 -4.15 -8.95 -7.24
CA PRO A 179 -4.50 -9.89 -8.31
C PRO A 179 -3.72 -11.20 -8.19
N GLU A 180 -4.27 -12.26 -8.78
CA GLU A 180 -3.63 -13.58 -8.82
C GLU A 180 -2.47 -13.65 -9.81
N PRO A 181 -1.49 -14.54 -9.58
CA PRO A 181 -1.43 -15.53 -8.49
C PRO A 181 -0.77 -14.98 -7.21
N ILE A 182 -1.40 -15.25 -6.05
CA ILE A 182 -0.87 -14.91 -4.72
C ILE A 182 -1.10 -16.06 -3.73
N GLY A 183 -0.13 -16.31 -2.87
CA GLY A 183 -0.21 -17.27 -1.77
C GLY A 183 0.82 -18.38 -1.82
N ALA A 184 0.79 -19.24 -0.81
CA ALA A 184 1.70 -20.38 -0.66
C ALA A 184 0.96 -21.71 -0.76
N ASP A 185 1.48 -22.60 -1.59
CA ASP A 185 1.11 -24.00 -1.73
C ASP A 185 2.22 -24.84 -1.10
N PHE A 186 2.05 -25.16 0.18
CA PHE A 186 3.01 -25.94 0.95
C PHE A 186 3.18 -27.38 0.43
N PRO A 187 2.11 -28.15 0.11
CA PRO A 187 2.25 -29.50 -0.44
C PRO A 187 3.12 -29.56 -1.70
N ASN A 188 3.02 -28.56 -2.58
CA ASN A 188 3.79 -28.53 -3.83
C ASN A 188 5.05 -27.63 -3.75
N ASN A 189 5.37 -27.08 -2.57
CA ASN A 189 6.49 -26.18 -2.32
C ASN A 189 6.56 -24.98 -3.29
N ARG A 190 5.42 -24.35 -3.56
CA ARG A 190 5.30 -23.16 -4.44
C ARG A 190 4.82 -21.97 -3.63
N ALA A 191 5.41 -20.81 -3.87
CA ALA A 191 4.95 -19.56 -3.26
C ALA A 191 5.00 -18.42 -4.29
N ASN A 192 3.90 -17.69 -4.41
CA ASN A 192 3.78 -16.49 -5.23
C ASN A 192 3.61 -15.30 -4.28
N ILE A 193 4.72 -14.60 -4.04
CA ILE A 193 4.84 -13.44 -3.15
C ILE A 193 5.63 -12.37 -3.90
N LEU A 194 5.26 -11.09 -3.75
CA LEU A 194 6.05 -10.00 -4.32
C LEU A 194 7.40 -9.90 -3.62
N PHE A 195 8.46 -9.61 -4.36
CA PHE A 195 9.79 -9.42 -3.80
C PHE A 195 10.29 -8.02 -4.09
N LEU A 196 10.81 -7.33 -3.07
CA LEU A 196 11.71 -6.21 -3.27
C LEU A 196 13.09 -6.76 -3.65
N VAL A 197 13.64 -6.27 -4.76
CA VAL A 197 14.97 -6.60 -5.29
C VAL A 197 15.97 -5.58 -4.78
#